data_AF-A0A2E1AVD9-F1
#
_entry.id   AF-A0A2E1AVD9-F1
#
_cell.length_a   1.000
_cell.length_b   1.000
_cell.length_c   1.000
_cell.angle_alpha   90.00
_cell.angle_beta   90.00
_cell.angle_gamma   90.00
#
_symmetry.space_group_name_H-M   'P 1'
#
loop_
_entity.id
_entity.type
_entity.pdbx_description
1 polymer ?
#
loop_
_entity_poly.entity_id
_entity_poly.type
_entity_poly.pdbx_seq_one_letter_code
_entity_poly.pdbx_strand_id
1 'polypeptide(L)'
;MSEYNNTGKPQGFRPMFGMVEKSIKMEGFVVFDFINEYDRALKQLAEWHNENKLIYRETLVEGFENIPTAFIELFTGENIEKKMVKVGDVV
;
A
#
# COMPACT_ATOMS: atom_id res chain seq x y z
N MET A 1 -31.41 0.72 -3.97
CA MET A 1 -32.16 -0.42 -4.53
C MET A 1 -32.82 -0.02 -5.87
N SER A 2 -32.06 0.35 -6.90
CA SER A 2 -32.64 0.75 -8.21
C SER A 2 -31.88 0.24 -9.44
N GLU A 3 -30.87 -0.62 -9.28
CA GLU A 3 -30.16 -1.23 -10.41
C GLU A 3 -30.82 -2.51 -10.92
N TYR A 4 -31.75 -3.10 -10.16
CA TYR A 4 -32.38 -4.39 -10.50
C TYR A 4 -33.13 -4.37 -11.84
N ASN A 5 -33.62 -3.19 -12.25
CA ASN A 5 -34.40 -3.00 -13.48
C ASN A 5 -33.64 -2.24 -14.57
N ASN A 6 -32.34 -2.00 -14.40
CA ASN A 6 -31.56 -1.22 -15.36
C ASN A 6 -31.00 -2.12 -16.46
N THR A 7 -31.52 -2.00 -17.69
CA THR A 7 -31.07 -2.72 -18.90
C THR A 7 -29.79 -2.13 -19.52
N GLY A 8 -29.27 -1.02 -18.98
CA GLY A 8 -27.98 -0.45 -19.37
C GLY A 8 -26.80 -1.21 -18.76
N LYS A 9 -25.60 -1.08 -19.35
CA LYS A 9 -24.37 -1.61 -18.72
C LYS A 9 -24.18 -0.90 -17.37
N PRO A 10 -24.05 -1.62 -16.24
CA PRO A 10 -23.81 -0.98 -14.95
C PRO A 10 -22.52 -0.15 -15.03
N GLN A 11 -22.64 1.15 -14.74
CA GLN A 11 -21.53 2.08 -14.54
C GLN A 11 -21.21 2.11 -13.06
N GLY A 12 -20.15 1.40 -12.65
CA GLY A 12 -19.76 1.28 -11.25
C GLY A 12 -18.94 0.03 -10.98
N PHE A 13 -18.50 -0.13 -9.73
CA PHE A 13 -17.71 -1.27 -9.28
C PHE A 13 -18.48 -2.59 -9.49
N ARG A 14 -18.04 -3.42 -10.45
CA ARG A 14 -18.85 -4.49 -11.05
C ARG A 14 -19.08 -5.77 -10.22
N PRO A 15 -18.31 -6.17 -9.18
CA PRO A 15 -18.54 -7.46 -8.52
C PRO A 15 -19.45 -7.38 -7.28
N MET A 16 -20.36 -6.39 -7.17
CA MET A 16 -21.24 -6.25 -5.99
C MET A 16 -22.10 -7.49 -5.72
N PHE A 17 -22.67 -8.12 -6.77
CA PHE A 17 -23.45 -9.36 -6.61
C PHE A 17 -22.61 -10.53 -6.10
N GLY A 18 -21.38 -10.69 -6.62
CA GLY A 18 -20.48 -11.75 -6.17
C GLY A 18 -20.00 -11.57 -4.72
N MET A 19 -19.95 -10.33 -4.23
CA MET A 19 -19.65 -10.06 -2.82
C MET A 19 -20.78 -10.47 -1.90
N VAL A 20 -22.03 -10.23 -2.29
CA VAL A 20 -23.20 -10.63 -1.50
C VAL A 20 -23.34 -12.16 -1.49
N GLU A 21 -23.23 -12.81 -2.66
CA GLU A 21 -23.28 -14.27 -2.79
C GLU A 21 -22.23 -14.95 -1.89
N LYS A 22 -21.02 -14.40 -1.85
CA LYS A 22 -19.89 -14.97 -1.10
C LYS A 22 -19.70 -14.35 0.29
N SER A 23 -20.59 -13.46 0.71
CA SER A 23 -20.49 -12.71 1.97
C SER A 23 -19.12 -12.06 2.19
N ILE A 24 -18.55 -11.44 1.15
CA ILE A 24 -17.24 -10.79 1.19
C ILE A 24 -17.33 -9.46 1.96
N LYS A 25 -16.44 -9.25 2.93
CA LYS A 25 -16.22 -7.95 3.58
C LYS A 25 -15.16 -7.16 2.80
N MET A 26 -15.55 -6.00 2.27
CA MET A 26 -14.64 -5.03 1.67
C MET A 26 -14.53 -3.82 2.60
N GLU A 27 -13.33 -3.58 3.12
CA GLU A 27 -13.06 -2.49 4.06
C GLU A 27 -11.77 -1.79 3.65
N GLY A 28 -11.85 -0.48 3.43
CA GLY A 28 -10.67 0.37 3.33
C GLY A 28 -10.26 0.78 4.74
N PHE A 29 -8.96 0.95 4.96
CA PHE A 29 -8.42 1.47 6.21
C PHE A 29 -7.31 2.47 5.91
N VAL A 30 -7.08 3.40 6.82
CA VAL A 30 -5.89 4.24 6.81
C VAL A 30 -5.02 3.92 8.03
N VAL A 31 -3.71 4.06 7.89
CA VAL A 31 -2.77 3.74 9.00
C VAL A 31 -3.09 4.54 10.27
N PHE A 32 -3.66 5.74 10.13
CA PHE A 32 -4.04 6.60 11.24
C PHE A 32 -5.20 6.05 12.08
N ASP A 33 -6.03 5.15 11.54
CA ASP A 33 -7.11 4.49 12.29
C ASP A 33 -6.54 3.62 13.43
N PHE A 34 -5.28 3.18 13.30
CA PHE A 34 -4.58 2.29 14.23
C PHE A 34 -3.42 2.97 14.95
N ILE A 35 -3.44 4.30 15.09
CA ILE A 35 -2.32 5.05 15.70
C ILE A 35 -1.96 4.59 17.11
N ASN A 36 -2.96 4.16 17.89
CA ASN A 36 -2.76 3.62 19.24
C ASN A 36 -2.02 2.27 19.26
N GLU A 37 -2.03 1.54 18.14
CA GLU A 37 -1.34 0.26 17.99
C GLU A 37 0.08 0.43 17.41
N TYR A 38 0.43 1.65 16.97
CA TYR A 38 1.67 1.93 16.26
C TYR A 38 2.91 1.49 17.04
N ASP A 39 3.01 1.86 18.32
CA ASP A 39 4.17 1.53 19.15
C ASP A 39 4.33 0.02 19.37
N ARG A 40 3.19 -0.69 19.49
CA ARG A 40 3.19 -2.15 19.63
C ARG A 40 3.62 -2.80 18.32
N ALA A 41 3.06 -2.36 17.21
CA ALA A 41 3.39 -2.85 15.88
C ALA A 41 4.87 -2.64 15.55
N LEU A 42 5.41 -1.46 15.87
CA LEU A 42 6.82 -1.13 15.63
C LEU A 42 7.76 -2.07 16.40
N LYS A 43 7.49 -2.32 17.69
CA LYS A 43 8.28 -3.26 18.50
C LYS A 43 8.24 -4.67 17.91
N GLN A 44 7.07 -5.13 17.50
CA GLN A 44 6.90 -6.47 16.92
C GLN A 44 7.63 -6.61 15.57
N LEU A 45 7.53 -5.60 14.72
CA LEU A 45 8.23 -5.58 13.43
C LEU A 45 9.75 -5.56 13.60
N ALA A 46 10.26 -4.81 14.59
CA ALA A 46 11.69 -4.78 14.92
C ALA A 46 12.18 -6.14 15.43
N GLU A 47 11.39 -6.82 16.25
CA GLU A 47 11.69 -8.18 16.70
C GLU A 47 11.76 -9.16 15.51
N TRP A 48 10.76 -9.17 14.62
CA TRP A 48 10.77 -10.03 13.44
C TRP A 48 11.91 -9.72 12.47
N HIS A 49 12.31 -8.45 12.37
CA HIS A 49 13.48 -8.06 11.61
C HIS A 49 14.76 -8.67 12.20
N ASN A 50 14.96 -8.52 13.52
CA ASN A 50 16.12 -9.09 14.22
C ASN A 50 16.16 -10.62 14.20
N GLU A 51 15.00 -11.27 14.23
CA GLU A 51 14.86 -12.73 14.12
C GLU A 51 14.98 -13.25 12.68
N ASN A 52 15.23 -12.39 11.68
CA ASN A 52 15.23 -12.73 10.25
C ASN A 52 13.91 -13.34 9.74
N LYS A 53 12.79 -13.07 10.41
CA LYS A 53 11.45 -13.48 9.99
C LYS A 53 10.81 -12.50 9.01
N LEU A 54 11.33 -11.27 8.93
CA LEU A 54 10.86 -10.22 8.04
C LEU A 54 11.91 -9.92 6.96
N ILE A 55 11.65 -10.37 5.73
CA ILE A 55 12.44 -9.99 4.55
C ILE A 55 11.81 -8.73 3.96
N TYR A 56 12.59 -7.66 3.88
CA TYR A 56 12.18 -6.43 3.21
C TYR A 56 13.14 -6.14 2.05
N ARG A 57 12.63 -5.46 1.03
CA ARG A 57 13.42 -5.03 -0.12
C ARG A 57 13.24 -3.54 -0.33
N GLU A 58 14.35 -2.87 -0.57
CA GLU A 58 14.38 -1.43 -0.78
C GLU A 58 15.26 -1.10 -1.99
N THR A 59 14.82 -0.12 -2.75
CA THR A 59 15.56 0.44 -3.88
C THR A 59 16.11 1.79 -3.46
N LEU A 60 17.44 1.89 -3.36
CA LEU A 60 18.13 3.14 -3.03
C LEU A 60 18.49 3.89 -4.31
N VAL A 61 18.08 5.16 -4.37
CA VAL A 61 18.46 6.11 -5.41
C VAL A 61 19.34 7.18 -4.76
N GLU A 62 20.53 7.43 -5.31
CA GLU A 62 21.43 8.44 -4.75
C GLU A 62 21.20 9.81 -5.40
N GLY A 63 21.26 10.88 -4.60
CA GLY A 63 21.21 12.26 -5.08
C GLY A 63 19.81 12.89 -4.98
N PHE A 64 19.76 14.07 -4.38
CA PHE A 64 18.52 14.85 -4.23
C PHE A 64 17.87 15.19 -5.58
N GLU A 65 18.68 15.43 -6.62
CA GLU A 65 18.25 15.68 -8.00
C GLU A 65 17.36 14.56 -8.57
N ASN A 66 17.48 13.33 -8.04
CA ASN A 66 16.77 12.16 -8.55
C ASN A 66 15.40 11.94 -7.89
N ILE A 67 14.98 12.78 -6.94
CA ILE A 67 13.64 12.70 -6.32
C ILE A 67 12.50 12.77 -7.34
N PRO A 68 12.49 13.72 -8.30
CA PRO A 68 11.40 13.81 -9.29
C PRO A 68 11.29 12.55 -10.14
N THR A 69 12.44 12.01 -10.59
CA THR A 69 12.51 10.78 -11.36
C THR A 69 12.01 9.59 -10.54
N ALA A 70 12.51 9.41 -9.32
CA ALA A 70 12.08 8.35 -8.42
C ALA A 70 10.57 8.41 -8.09
N PHE A 71 10.00 9.61 -8.01
CA PHE A 71 8.57 9.82 -7.80
C PHE A 71 7.74 9.46 -9.04
N ILE A 72 8.17 9.85 -10.25
CA ILE A 72 7.47 9.49 -11.50
C ILE A 72 7.46 7.96 -11.67
N GLU A 73 8.58 7.31 -11.40
CA GLU A 73 8.72 5.86 -11.47
C GLU A 73 7.80 5.11 -10.49
N LEU A 74 7.31 5.74 -9.41
CA LEU A 74 6.30 5.14 -8.54
C LEU A 74 4.99 4.85 -9.28
N PHE A 75 4.64 5.68 -10.27
CA PHE A 75 3.39 5.59 -11.01
C PHE A 75 3.50 4.76 -12.30
N THR A 76 4.71 4.39 -12.74
CA THR A 76 4.91 3.55 -13.93
C THR A 76 4.68 2.06 -13.64
N GLY A 77 4.51 1.67 -12.37
CA GLY A 77 4.23 0.29 -11.97
C GLY A 77 5.45 -0.64 -12.02
N GLU A 78 6.62 -0.12 -12.40
CA GLU A 78 7.88 -0.88 -12.42
C GLU A 78 8.47 -1.09 -11.01
N ASN A 79 7.90 -0.45 -9.97
CA ASN A 79 8.45 -0.44 -8.62
C ASN A 79 7.49 -1.08 -7.62
N ILE A 80 7.80 -2.33 -7.28
CA ILE A 80 7.06 -3.15 -6.30
C ILE A 80 7.62 -2.96 -4.88
N GLU A 81 8.78 -2.30 -4.75
CA GLU A 81 9.57 -2.23 -3.53
C GLU A 81 9.64 -0.81 -2.95
N LYS A 82 10.12 -0.70 -1.70
CA LYS A 82 10.25 0.59 -1.02
C LYS A 82 11.35 1.42 -1.69
N LYS A 83 11.01 2.52 -2.34
CA LYS A 83 12.00 3.48 -2.85
C LYS A 83 12.48 4.44 -1.76
N MET A 84 13.79 4.60 -1.69
CA MET A 84 14.45 5.58 -0.83
C MET A 84 15.40 6.44 -1.67
N VAL A 85 15.41 7.74 -1.43
CA VAL A 85 16.41 8.64 -2.02
C VAL A 85 17.41 9.06 -0.95
N LYS A 86 18.69 8.74 -1.15
CA LYS A 86 19.80 9.17 -0.29
C LYS A 86 20.19 10.59 -0.68
N VAL A 87 19.92 11.55 0.21
CA VAL A 87 20.17 12.99 -0.02
C VAL A 87 21.48 13.50 0.57
N GLY A 88 22.17 12.69 1.37
CA GLY A 88 23.45 12.99 1.99
C GLY A 88 23.88 11.86 2.94
N ASP A 89 25.12 11.89 3.40
CA ASP A 89 25.58 10.99 4.45
C ASP A 89 25.11 11.50 5.82
N VAL A 90 24.66 10.58 6.68
CA VAL A 90 24.39 10.87 8.09
C VAL A 90 25.75 10.91 8.78
N VAL A 91 26.21 12.11 9.12
CA VAL A 91 27.41 12.36 9.94
C VAL A 91 27.11 12.08 11.40
#